data_AF-A0A836QBM9-F1
#
_entry.id   AF-A0A836QBM9-F1
#
_cell.length_a   1.000
_cell.length_b   1.000
_cell.length_c   1.000
_cell.angle_alpha   90.00
_cell.angle_beta   90.00
_cell.angle_gamma   90.00
#
_symmetry.space_group_name_H-M   'P 1'
#
loop_
_entity.id
_entity.type
_entity.pdbx_description
1 polymer ?
#
loop_
_entity_poly.entity_id
_entity_poly.type
_entity_poly.pdbx_seq_one_letter_code
_entity_poly.pdbx_strand_id
1 'polypeptide(L)'
;SPSSSSTVNTTAVGYTLSEALASGTVTYTRGSGTADSNSPHTVTLAGTELNSGTRSSAVLTNAPTLVSGSIYTIAFNGTDAGGNSATEVSVTGITYDTTAPTVTSVSTTAHYWQLIARQVDSDNFTDGTNELFSSNARSTFLQNENDNSSSTFMSIGNLTKSSYADTDGKYTFKLIWDGMQVDSLDNKSVTWTQTSWLDNTTITGFEEISNSGISTTDTNVVSSNNQFKGLGKSGSNQCVIDGNGDTSNWWNCVGVVSLHTSNDGSTGMPGPLEKIASSMHLYIWTSEVSITDNITVTFSESMEPSYITTTTSDYTCRNETIKVSSDNFSTCVRMSSDPASSNSNMTFTLDPVDNLTVGTTYKIRVTTGVRDTAGNAMSSQYDNSTGFTTAGLVDIDGNAYRTVVIGTQTWMAENLKVTKYRNGDNITHITTNSDWVNDTDGAYGYYDDNTTLRDTYGMLYNWYAVDNSSGLCPEGWQVPTSAEFTVLYDYLENIDSKVGGQLKETGTVHWVSESTGTSNSSGFTGLPAGNRDYNYGTYWDLGNNTFFWTSDSHNFSNAKYRILYYNSSTLFLLSNNRKQYGFSVRCLED
;
A
#
# COMPACT_ATOMS: atom_id res chain seq x y z
N SER A 1 -22.07 -5.75 40.41
CA SER A 1 -20.99 -5.59 39.42
C SER A 1 -19.96 -6.69 39.62
N PRO A 2 -19.24 -7.12 38.58
CA PRO A 2 -19.29 -6.62 37.20
C PRO A 2 -20.65 -6.84 36.50
N SER A 3 -20.84 -6.26 35.33
CA SER A 3 -22.04 -6.47 34.50
C SER A 3 -21.95 -7.82 33.79
N SER A 4 -23.07 -8.49 33.54
CA SER A 4 -23.06 -9.73 32.77
C SER A 4 -22.39 -9.53 31.41
N SER A 5 -21.67 -10.56 30.94
CA SER A 5 -20.90 -10.57 29.68
C SER A 5 -19.71 -9.60 29.60
N SER A 6 -19.28 -8.98 30.71
CA SER A 6 -18.10 -8.11 30.70
C SER A 6 -16.79 -8.90 30.84
N THR A 7 -15.70 -8.34 30.31
CA THR A 7 -14.33 -8.79 30.59
C THR A 7 -13.75 -8.01 31.76
N VAL A 8 -13.04 -8.68 32.67
CA VAL A 8 -12.41 -8.06 33.84
C VAL A 8 -11.06 -8.68 34.15
N ASN A 9 -10.14 -7.89 34.71
CA ASN A 9 -8.84 -8.36 35.20
C ASN A 9 -8.74 -8.48 36.73
N THR A 10 -9.88 -8.40 37.42
CA THR A 10 -9.96 -8.40 38.87
C THR A 10 -11.08 -9.29 39.37
N THR A 11 -10.92 -9.81 40.59
CA THR A 11 -11.96 -10.55 41.32
C THR A 11 -12.84 -9.61 42.16
N ALA A 12 -12.75 -8.30 41.94
CA ALA A 12 -13.57 -7.33 42.67
C ALA A 12 -15.06 -7.49 42.33
N VAL A 13 -15.90 -7.41 43.36
CA VAL A 13 -17.35 -7.46 43.22
C VAL A 13 -17.98 -6.25 43.89
N GLY A 14 -19.11 -5.81 43.34
CA GLY A 14 -19.94 -4.78 43.96
C GLY A 14 -21.35 -5.30 44.19
N TYR A 15 -21.85 -5.09 45.41
CA TYR A 15 -23.13 -5.61 45.89
C TYR A 15 -23.76 -4.64 46.91
N THR A 16 -25.07 -4.75 47.14
CA THR A 16 -25.80 -3.96 48.14
C THR A 16 -26.56 -4.90 49.05
N LEU A 17 -26.40 -4.71 50.36
CA LEU A 17 -27.12 -5.45 51.38
C LEU A 17 -28.19 -4.55 52.01
N SER A 18 -29.45 -4.99 52.00
CA SER A 18 -30.57 -4.26 52.64
C SER A 18 -30.45 -4.23 54.17
N GLU A 19 -29.77 -5.21 54.74
CA GLU A 19 -29.50 -5.34 56.17
C GLU A 19 -28.14 -6.03 56.40
N ALA A 20 -27.72 -6.16 57.66
CA ALA A 20 -26.47 -6.85 58.00
C ALA A 20 -26.68 -8.38 57.98
N LEU A 21 -25.75 -9.10 57.36
CA LEU A 21 -25.79 -10.56 57.27
C LEU A 21 -25.06 -11.21 58.45
N ALA A 22 -25.55 -12.36 58.90
CA ALA A 22 -24.81 -13.24 59.82
C ALA A 22 -23.74 -14.05 59.07
N SER A 23 -24.03 -14.45 57.83
CA SER A 23 -23.08 -15.10 56.92
C SER A 23 -23.40 -14.77 55.47
N GLY A 24 -22.39 -14.71 54.61
CA GLY A 24 -22.57 -14.51 53.18
C GLY A 24 -21.45 -15.13 52.37
N THR A 25 -21.76 -15.53 51.14
CA THR A 25 -20.81 -16.12 50.21
C THR A 25 -20.93 -15.52 48.82
N VAL A 26 -19.79 -15.45 48.13
CA VAL A 26 -19.70 -15.16 46.70
C VAL A 26 -19.05 -16.35 46.02
N THR A 27 -19.75 -16.95 45.06
CA THR A 27 -19.30 -18.15 44.36
C THR A 27 -18.98 -17.82 42.90
N TYR A 28 -17.77 -18.16 42.46
CA TYR A 28 -17.32 -18.06 41.08
C TYR A 28 -17.35 -19.45 40.45
N THR A 29 -18.29 -19.70 39.56
CA THR A 29 -18.47 -20.98 38.89
C THR A 29 -18.08 -20.84 37.43
N ARG A 30 -17.02 -21.53 37.01
CA ARG A 30 -16.61 -21.56 35.59
C ARG A 30 -17.70 -22.23 34.74
N GLY A 31 -18.14 -21.52 33.70
CA GLY A 31 -19.03 -22.05 32.66
C GLY A 31 -18.30 -22.48 31.40
N SER A 32 -17.28 -21.72 30.97
CA SER A 32 -16.54 -21.96 29.72
C SER A 32 -15.14 -21.29 29.74
N GLY A 33 -14.45 -21.20 28.60
CA GLY A 33 -13.10 -20.62 28.50
C GLY A 33 -11.98 -21.60 28.89
N THR A 34 -10.83 -21.08 29.33
CA THR A 34 -9.70 -21.88 29.86
C THR A 34 -10.15 -22.78 31.02
N ALA A 35 -9.63 -24.00 31.14
CA ALA A 35 -10.02 -24.91 32.22
C ALA A 35 -9.52 -24.43 33.59
N ASP A 36 -10.42 -24.38 34.57
CA ASP A 36 -10.13 -24.13 35.98
C ASP A 36 -10.57 -25.35 36.79
N SER A 37 -9.62 -26.20 37.15
CA SER A 37 -9.87 -27.45 37.88
C SER A 37 -10.35 -27.22 39.32
N ASN A 38 -10.17 -26.00 39.85
CA ASN A 38 -10.55 -25.66 41.22
C ASN A 38 -11.92 -24.98 41.29
N SER A 39 -12.58 -24.73 40.16
CA SER A 39 -13.94 -24.23 40.12
C SER A 39 -14.96 -25.26 40.64
N PRO A 40 -15.99 -24.87 41.42
CA PRO A 40 -16.31 -23.49 41.80
C PRO A 40 -15.46 -22.97 42.97
N HIS A 41 -15.14 -21.67 42.95
CA HIS A 41 -14.50 -20.98 44.06
C HIS A 41 -15.54 -20.30 44.94
N THR A 42 -15.68 -20.71 46.20
CA THR A 42 -16.61 -20.10 47.15
C THR A 42 -15.86 -19.24 48.16
N VAL A 43 -16.18 -17.95 48.18
CA VAL A 43 -15.57 -16.94 49.07
C VAL A 43 -16.54 -16.59 50.18
N THR A 44 -16.15 -16.76 51.44
CA THR A 44 -16.94 -16.30 52.59
C THR A 44 -16.63 -14.84 52.91
N LEU A 45 -17.68 -14.02 53.05
CA LEU A 45 -17.57 -12.62 53.44
C LEU A 45 -17.11 -12.48 54.89
N ALA A 46 -16.27 -11.49 55.17
CA ALA A 46 -15.68 -11.28 56.50
C ALA A 46 -15.80 -9.83 56.99
N GLY A 47 -15.95 -9.69 58.32
CA GLY A 47 -15.90 -8.41 59.01
C GLY A 47 -16.90 -7.40 58.44
N THR A 48 -16.39 -6.25 57.99
CA THR A 48 -17.25 -5.19 57.47
C THR A 48 -18.01 -5.59 56.21
N GLU A 49 -17.57 -6.59 55.43
CA GLU A 49 -18.24 -7.08 54.20
C GLU A 49 -19.69 -7.54 54.41
N LEU A 50 -20.05 -7.88 55.66
CA LEU A 50 -21.38 -8.32 56.07
C LEU A 50 -22.32 -7.18 56.50
N ASN A 51 -21.80 -5.96 56.72
CA ASN A 51 -22.63 -4.83 57.17
C ASN A 51 -23.56 -4.34 56.05
N SER A 52 -24.75 -3.86 56.43
CA SER A 52 -25.72 -3.27 55.51
C SER A 52 -25.13 -2.11 54.68
N GLY A 53 -25.78 -1.84 53.55
CA GLY A 53 -25.42 -0.76 52.63
C GLY A 53 -24.70 -1.25 51.37
N THR A 54 -24.27 -0.29 50.56
CA THR A 54 -23.66 -0.54 49.25
C THR A 54 -22.15 -0.70 49.36
N ARG A 55 -21.62 -1.68 48.62
CA ARG A 55 -20.20 -1.84 48.34
C ARG A 55 -19.97 -1.61 46.85
N SER A 56 -19.34 -0.48 46.57
CA SER A 56 -18.74 -0.21 45.28
C SER A 56 -17.61 -1.20 45.05
N SER A 57 -17.44 -1.64 43.79
CA SER A 57 -16.49 -2.68 43.34
C SER A 57 -15.22 -2.77 44.21
N ALA A 58 -15.10 -3.84 45.00
CA ALA A 58 -13.99 -4.05 45.91
C ALA A 58 -13.52 -5.52 45.90
N VAL A 59 -12.22 -5.71 46.07
CA VAL A 59 -11.63 -7.05 46.26
C VAL A 59 -12.00 -7.54 47.64
N LEU A 60 -12.59 -8.74 47.71
CA LEU A 60 -12.95 -9.37 48.98
C LEU A 60 -11.69 -9.77 49.76
N THR A 61 -11.79 -9.75 51.09
CA THR A 61 -10.70 -10.12 52.02
C THR A 61 -10.14 -11.51 51.70
N ASN A 62 -11.01 -12.45 51.31
CA ASN A 62 -10.66 -13.82 50.96
C ASN A 62 -10.80 -14.08 49.46
N ALA A 63 -10.40 -13.13 48.61
CA ALA A 63 -10.54 -13.22 47.15
C ALA A 63 -9.93 -14.52 46.58
N PRO A 64 -10.56 -15.14 45.56
CA PRO A 64 -10.08 -16.38 44.98
C PRO A 64 -8.95 -16.11 43.99
N THR A 65 -8.18 -17.15 43.67
CA THR A 65 -7.29 -17.12 42.50
C THR A 65 -8.03 -17.74 41.32
N LEU A 66 -8.42 -16.90 40.34
CA LEU A 66 -9.09 -17.34 39.13
C LEU A 66 -8.08 -17.59 37.99
N VAL A 67 -8.49 -18.32 36.96
CA VAL A 67 -7.64 -18.68 35.81
C VAL A 67 -7.94 -17.76 34.63
N SER A 68 -6.92 -17.06 34.12
CA SER A 68 -7.03 -16.18 32.94
C SER A 68 -7.58 -16.91 31.70
N GLY A 69 -8.46 -16.24 30.95
CA GLY A 69 -9.19 -16.78 29.80
C GLY A 69 -10.40 -17.66 30.17
N SER A 70 -10.71 -17.83 31.46
CA SER A 70 -11.92 -18.56 31.90
C SER A 70 -13.13 -17.62 31.96
N ILE A 71 -14.33 -18.18 31.71
CA ILE A 71 -15.60 -17.45 31.77
C ILE A 71 -16.42 -17.96 32.96
N TYR A 72 -16.74 -17.07 33.89
CA TYR A 72 -17.39 -17.38 35.17
C TYR A 72 -18.82 -16.84 35.26
N THR A 73 -19.63 -17.54 36.04
CA THR A 73 -20.84 -17.00 36.68
C THR A 73 -20.48 -16.65 38.12
N ILE A 74 -20.79 -15.44 38.55
CA ILE A 74 -20.59 -14.96 39.93
C ILE A 74 -21.95 -14.91 40.61
N ALA A 75 -22.15 -15.69 41.66
CA ALA A 75 -23.39 -15.74 42.43
C ALA A 75 -23.15 -15.26 43.87
N PHE A 76 -24.10 -14.50 44.41
CA PHE A 76 -24.09 -14.04 45.79
C PHE A 76 -25.19 -14.73 46.58
N ASN A 77 -24.86 -15.21 47.79
CA ASN A 77 -25.82 -15.77 48.73
C ASN A 77 -25.53 -15.27 50.16
N GLY A 78 -26.53 -15.28 51.03
CA GLY A 78 -26.38 -14.81 52.42
C GLY A 78 -27.52 -15.20 53.32
N THR A 79 -27.28 -15.10 54.63
CA THR A 79 -28.25 -15.38 55.69
C THR A 79 -28.18 -14.26 56.73
N ASP A 80 -29.33 -13.71 57.11
CA ASP A 80 -29.42 -12.69 58.15
C ASP A 80 -29.24 -13.29 59.57
N ALA A 81 -29.26 -12.43 60.60
CA ALA A 81 -29.18 -12.87 61.99
C ALA A 81 -30.41 -13.67 62.48
N GLY A 82 -31.55 -13.57 61.77
CA GLY A 82 -32.77 -14.31 62.02
C GLY A 82 -32.80 -15.70 61.36
N GLY A 83 -31.81 -16.04 60.52
CA GLY A 83 -31.74 -17.29 59.77
C GLY A 83 -32.44 -17.25 58.41
N ASN A 84 -32.93 -16.10 57.96
CA ASN A 84 -33.56 -15.97 56.65
C ASN A 84 -32.48 -15.90 55.56
N SER A 85 -32.68 -16.65 54.47
CA SER A 85 -31.78 -16.63 53.32
C SER A 85 -32.11 -15.49 52.37
N ALA A 86 -31.08 -14.82 51.86
CA ALA A 86 -31.20 -13.83 50.81
C ALA A 86 -31.60 -14.50 49.49
N THR A 87 -32.34 -13.76 48.64
CA THR A 87 -32.56 -14.17 47.25
C THR A 87 -31.22 -14.19 46.53
N GLU A 88 -30.87 -15.33 45.93
CA GLU A 88 -29.64 -15.46 45.14
C GLU A 88 -29.67 -14.50 43.95
N VAL A 89 -28.57 -13.77 43.77
CA VAL A 89 -28.34 -12.93 42.59
C VAL A 89 -27.07 -13.39 41.90
N SER A 90 -27.10 -13.43 40.57
CA SER A 90 -25.92 -13.81 39.79
C SER A 90 -25.72 -12.93 38.57
N VAL A 91 -24.45 -12.81 38.17
CA VAL A 91 -24.03 -12.25 36.89
C VAL A 91 -23.28 -13.33 36.13
N THR A 92 -23.57 -13.47 34.85
CA THR A 92 -23.10 -14.59 34.02
C THR A 92 -22.20 -14.08 32.90
N GLY A 93 -21.36 -14.97 32.36
CA GLY A 93 -20.54 -14.66 31.20
C GLY A 93 -19.36 -13.72 31.49
N ILE A 94 -18.86 -13.70 32.73
CA ILE A 94 -17.74 -12.83 33.11
C ILE A 94 -16.43 -13.45 32.62
N THR A 95 -15.81 -12.85 31.61
CA THR A 95 -14.49 -13.27 31.13
C THR A 95 -13.42 -12.72 32.08
N TYR A 96 -12.67 -13.60 32.73
CA TYR A 96 -11.54 -13.19 33.57
C TYR A 96 -10.26 -13.20 32.75
N ASP A 97 -9.62 -12.05 32.60
CA ASP A 97 -8.42 -11.90 31.78
C ASP A 97 -7.38 -11.02 32.46
N THR A 98 -6.21 -11.59 32.69
CA THR A 98 -5.04 -10.94 33.30
C THR A 98 -3.84 -10.93 32.36
N THR A 99 -4.05 -11.35 31.11
CA THR A 99 -3.02 -11.44 30.09
C THR A 99 -2.70 -10.02 29.60
N ALA A 100 -1.42 -9.66 29.55
CA ALA A 100 -1.05 -8.36 29.03
C ALA A 100 -1.02 -8.39 27.49
N PRO A 101 -1.60 -7.40 26.80
CA PRO A 101 -1.52 -7.31 25.36
C PRO A 101 -0.06 -7.11 24.90
N THR A 102 0.24 -7.53 23.68
CA THR A 102 1.53 -7.34 23.00
C THR A 102 1.31 -6.86 21.56
N VAL A 103 2.27 -6.12 20.99
CA VAL A 103 2.25 -5.77 19.56
C VAL A 103 2.70 -6.99 18.77
N THR A 104 1.86 -7.47 17.85
CA THR A 104 2.14 -8.64 17.01
C THR A 104 2.72 -8.23 15.66
N SER A 105 2.30 -7.10 15.10
CA SER A 105 2.88 -6.57 13.87
C SER A 105 2.70 -5.06 13.75
N VAL A 106 3.58 -4.46 12.96
CA VAL A 106 3.46 -3.09 12.46
C VAL A 106 3.66 -3.15 10.96
N SER A 107 2.69 -2.64 10.20
CA SER A 107 2.73 -2.66 8.73
C SER A 107 2.51 -1.27 8.18
N THR A 108 3.34 -0.92 7.19
CA THR A 108 3.40 0.41 6.55
C THR A 108 3.40 0.29 5.03
N THR A 109 3.17 -0.90 4.47
CA THR A 109 3.51 -1.21 3.09
C THR A 109 2.28 -1.39 2.21
N ALA A 110 2.15 -0.53 1.20
CA ALA A 110 1.60 -0.94 -0.08
C ALA A 110 2.66 -1.79 -0.80
N HIS A 111 2.29 -2.95 -1.31
CA HIS A 111 3.18 -3.78 -2.10
C HIS A 111 2.91 -3.52 -3.59
N TYR A 112 3.94 -3.49 -4.41
CA TYR A 112 3.80 -3.35 -5.85
C TYR A 112 4.81 -4.21 -6.62
N TRP A 113 4.52 -4.42 -7.90
CA TRP A 113 5.41 -5.12 -8.83
C TRP A 113 6.38 -4.12 -9.45
N GLN A 114 7.67 -4.23 -9.14
CA GLN A 114 8.73 -3.47 -9.81
C GLN A 114 9.22 -4.24 -11.03
N LEU A 115 9.22 -3.62 -12.22
CA LEU A 115 9.79 -4.21 -13.43
C LEU A 115 11.32 -4.25 -13.30
N ILE A 116 11.91 -5.43 -13.51
CA ILE A 116 13.37 -5.63 -13.34
C ILE A 116 14.04 -6.25 -14.57
N ALA A 117 13.27 -6.81 -15.49
CA ALA A 117 13.71 -7.09 -16.85
C ALA A 117 12.55 -7.08 -17.84
N ARG A 118 12.83 -6.66 -19.07
CA ARG A 118 11.87 -6.68 -20.18
C ARG A 118 12.59 -6.98 -21.48
N GLN A 119 11.94 -7.75 -22.34
CA GLN A 119 12.32 -7.89 -23.74
C GLN A 119 11.06 -7.80 -24.58
N VAL A 120 11.04 -6.94 -25.60
CA VAL A 120 9.94 -6.84 -26.55
C VAL A 120 10.52 -6.65 -27.92
N ASP A 121 10.26 -7.61 -28.80
CA ASP A 121 10.52 -7.49 -30.22
C ASP A 121 9.19 -7.23 -30.95
N SER A 122 9.04 -6.02 -31.48
CA SER A 122 7.74 -5.49 -31.94
C SER A 122 7.24 -6.15 -33.22
N ASP A 123 8.13 -6.81 -33.97
CA ASP A 123 7.83 -7.42 -35.26
C ASP A 123 7.81 -8.95 -35.18
N ASN A 124 7.94 -9.51 -33.97
CA ASN A 124 8.04 -10.93 -33.69
C ASN A 124 9.28 -11.61 -34.32
N PHE A 125 10.42 -10.92 -34.34
CA PHE A 125 11.69 -11.38 -34.89
C PHE A 125 11.64 -11.69 -36.39
N THR A 126 10.86 -10.94 -37.19
CA THR A 126 10.59 -11.29 -38.60
C THR A 126 11.38 -10.49 -39.63
N ASP A 127 11.92 -9.32 -39.30
CA ASP A 127 12.64 -8.42 -40.22
C ASP A 127 14.17 -8.55 -40.15
N GLY A 128 14.69 -9.28 -39.17
CA GLY A 128 16.12 -9.51 -38.97
C GLY A 128 16.85 -8.43 -38.16
N THR A 129 16.14 -7.45 -37.61
CA THR A 129 16.64 -6.43 -36.66
C THR A 129 16.29 -6.75 -35.21
N ASN A 130 16.40 -8.03 -34.86
CA ASN A 130 16.01 -8.59 -33.58
C ASN A 130 16.48 -7.77 -32.35
N GLU A 131 15.55 -7.42 -31.47
CA GLU A 131 15.86 -6.74 -30.20
C GLU A 131 16.41 -7.73 -29.15
N LEU A 132 17.71 -8.03 -29.24
CA LEU A 132 18.41 -9.00 -28.38
C LEU A 132 19.24 -8.34 -27.27
N PHE A 133 19.39 -9.08 -26.16
CA PHE A 133 20.32 -8.70 -25.10
C PHE A 133 21.76 -8.82 -25.56
N SER A 134 22.60 -7.87 -25.15
CA SER A 134 24.03 -7.99 -25.26
C SER A 134 24.54 -9.15 -24.40
N SER A 135 25.51 -9.90 -24.90
CA SER A 135 26.15 -10.97 -24.12
C SER A 135 26.75 -10.49 -22.78
N ASN A 136 27.05 -9.18 -22.65
CA ASN A 136 27.53 -8.59 -21.40
C ASN A 136 26.50 -8.72 -20.25
N ALA A 137 25.19 -8.66 -20.57
CA ALA A 137 24.11 -8.77 -19.59
C ALA A 137 24.15 -10.10 -18.81
N ARG A 138 24.76 -11.16 -19.37
CA ARG A 138 24.95 -12.44 -18.67
C ARG A 138 25.88 -12.38 -17.47
N SER A 139 26.73 -11.35 -17.42
CA SER A 139 27.69 -11.13 -16.35
C SER A 139 27.30 -9.96 -15.45
N THR A 140 26.72 -8.90 -16.03
CA THR A 140 26.32 -7.70 -15.29
C THR A 140 24.91 -7.78 -14.74
N PHE A 141 24.03 -8.55 -15.39
CA PHE A 141 22.58 -8.50 -15.17
C PHE A 141 22.03 -7.07 -15.34
N LEU A 142 22.61 -6.34 -16.30
CA LEU A 142 22.29 -4.96 -16.64
C LEU A 142 22.23 -4.78 -18.16
N GLN A 143 21.20 -4.07 -18.62
CA GLN A 143 21.08 -3.53 -19.98
C GLN A 143 20.02 -2.44 -19.98
N ASN A 144 20.36 -1.26 -20.50
CA ASN A 144 19.48 -0.09 -20.51
C ASN A 144 18.86 0.17 -19.12
N GLU A 145 19.64 -0.03 -18.05
CA GLU A 145 19.16 -0.11 -16.66
C GLU A 145 18.50 1.17 -16.12
N ASN A 146 18.60 2.28 -16.86
CA ASN A 146 17.97 3.56 -16.56
C ASN A 146 16.79 3.89 -17.51
N ASP A 147 16.37 2.94 -18.35
CA ASP A 147 15.29 3.06 -19.34
C ASP A 147 14.51 1.74 -19.43
N ASN A 148 13.54 1.58 -18.54
CA ASN A 148 12.59 0.47 -18.48
C ASN A 148 11.59 0.44 -19.65
N SER A 149 11.48 1.54 -20.40
CA SER A 149 10.75 1.64 -21.67
C SER A 149 11.47 0.95 -22.83
N SER A 150 12.77 0.68 -22.69
CA SER A 150 13.57 0.02 -23.72
C SER A 150 13.04 -1.36 -24.11
N SER A 151 13.16 -1.70 -25.40
CA SER A 151 12.87 -3.04 -25.92
C SER A 151 13.73 -4.13 -25.30
N THR A 152 14.87 -3.76 -24.71
CA THR A 152 15.72 -4.66 -23.91
C THR A 152 16.12 -3.94 -22.63
N PHE A 153 15.53 -4.30 -21.50
CA PHE A 153 15.77 -3.67 -20.21
C PHE A 153 16.12 -4.73 -19.16
N MET A 154 17.12 -4.47 -18.33
CA MET A 154 17.40 -5.27 -17.14
C MET A 154 18.16 -4.43 -16.10
N SER A 155 17.69 -4.46 -14.86
CA SER A 155 18.26 -3.71 -13.73
C SER A 155 18.68 -4.61 -12.56
N ILE A 156 18.55 -5.94 -12.70
CA ILE A 156 18.80 -6.94 -11.65
C ILE A 156 20.16 -6.75 -10.95
N GLY A 157 21.21 -6.41 -11.71
CA GLY A 157 22.57 -6.19 -11.19
C GLY A 157 22.72 -5.00 -10.22
N ASN A 158 21.79 -4.04 -10.26
CA ASN A 158 21.79 -2.86 -9.40
C ASN A 158 20.91 -3.03 -8.15
N LEU A 159 20.12 -4.12 -8.08
CA LEU A 159 19.20 -4.34 -6.97
C LEU A 159 19.94 -4.75 -5.69
N THR A 160 19.56 -4.13 -4.58
CA THR A 160 20.03 -4.54 -3.26
C THR A 160 19.16 -5.68 -2.75
N LYS A 161 19.66 -6.93 -2.83
CA LYS A 161 18.91 -8.16 -2.51
C LYS A 161 18.12 -8.08 -1.20
N SER A 162 18.73 -7.54 -0.13
CA SER A 162 18.09 -7.44 1.19
C SER A 162 16.84 -6.55 1.23
N SER A 163 16.63 -5.69 0.24
CA SER A 163 15.44 -4.84 0.14
C SER A 163 14.20 -5.59 -0.36
N TYR A 164 14.36 -6.82 -0.86
CA TYR A 164 13.30 -7.59 -1.52
C TYR A 164 13.02 -8.95 -0.89
N ALA A 165 13.79 -9.34 0.13
CA ALA A 165 13.56 -10.60 0.83
C ALA A 165 12.41 -10.44 1.82
N ASP A 166 11.40 -11.30 1.69
CA ASP A 166 10.32 -11.46 2.67
C ASP A 166 10.88 -11.97 4.01
N THR A 167 10.09 -11.89 5.08
CA THR A 167 10.52 -12.28 6.44
C THR A 167 10.97 -13.75 6.57
N ASP A 168 10.54 -14.62 5.66
CA ASP A 168 10.96 -16.02 5.57
C ASP A 168 12.20 -16.23 4.69
N GLY A 169 12.80 -15.14 4.17
CA GLY A 169 13.98 -15.13 3.32
C GLY A 169 13.70 -15.47 1.85
N LYS A 170 12.44 -15.49 1.43
CA LYS A 170 12.06 -15.69 0.02
C LYS A 170 11.95 -14.38 -0.74
N TYR A 171 12.08 -14.48 -2.05
CA TYR A 171 11.80 -13.39 -2.99
C TYR A 171 10.57 -13.77 -3.80
N THR A 172 9.65 -12.82 -3.96
CA THR A 172 8.43 -13.02 -4.73
C THR A 172 8.57 -12.40 -6.12
N PHE A 173 8.29 -13.16 -7.18
CA PHE A 173 8.48 -12.76 -8.58
C PHE A 173 7.24 -13.02 -9.41
N LYS A 174 7.13 -12.28 -10.52
CA LYS A 174 6.13 -12.51 -11.57
C LYS A 174 6.78 -12.40 -12.94
N LEU A 175 6.54 -13.37 -13.81
CA LEU A 175 7.01 -13.39 -15.19
C LEU A 175 5.81 -13.50 -16.10
N ILE A 176 5.76 -12.64 -17.11
CA ILE A 176 4.71 -12.60 -18.13
C ILE A 176 5.39 -12.78 -19.49
N TRP A 177 4.80 -13.58 -20.36
CA TRP A 177 5.17 -13.73 -21.76
C TRP A 177 4.04 -13.26 -22.66
N ASP A 178 4.37 -12.80 -23.86
CA ASP A 178 3.38 -12.50 -24.90
C ASP A 178 3.98 -12.65 -26.30
N GLY A 179 3.11 -12.60 -27.31
CA GLY A 179 3.50 -12.61 -28.72
C GLY A 179 3.71 -14.01 -29.27
N MET A 180 3.71 -14.10 -30.61
CA MET A 180 3.92 -15.35 -31.36
C MET A 180 3.00 -16.50 -30.90
N GLN A 181 3.56 -17.65 -30.52
CA GLN A 181 2.78 -18.82 -30.15
C GLN A 181 2.08 -18.64 -28.79
N VAL A 182 2.59 -17.72 -27.96
CA VAL A 182 2.05 -17.42 -26.63
C VAL A 182 0.76 -16.60 -26.69
N ASP A 183 0.53 -15.81 -27.74
CA ASP A 183 -0.72 -15.02 -27.92
C ASP A 183 -1.99 -15.86 -27.84
N SER A 184 -1.89 -17.14 -28.22
CA SER A 184 -2.99 -18.08 -28.23
C SER A 184 -3.19 -18.86 -26.92
N LEU A 185 -2.35 -18.62 -25.91
CA LEU A 185 -2.40 -19.33 -24.63
C LEU A 185 -3.26 -18.59 -23.62
N ASP A 186 -4.10 -19.34 -22.90
CA ASP A 186 -4.78 -18.84 -21.70
C ASP A 186 -3.78 -18.60 -20.55
N ASN A 187 -2.69 -19.38 -20.52
CA ASN A 187 -1.70 -19.40 -19.46
C ASN A 187 -0.38 -18.79 -19.94
N LYS A 188 -0.16 -17.51 -19.65
CA LYS A 188 1.01 -16.74 -20.11
C LYS A 188 1.76 -15.98 -19.02
N SER A 189 1.48 -16.29 -17.77
CA SER A 189 2.19 -15.69 -16.64
C SER A 189 2.32 -16.65 -15.47
N VAL A 190 3.41 -16.52 -14.72
CA VAL A 190 3.63 -17.27 -13.48
C VAL A 190 4.04 -16.33 -12.36
N THR A 191 3.51 -16.58 -11.17
CA THR A 191 3.86 -15.87 -9.94
C THR A 191 4.36 -16.88 -8.92
N TRP A 192 5.56 -16.69 -8.39
CA TRP A 192 6.21 -17.66 -7.52
C TRP A 192 7.09 -16.98 -6.48
N THR A 193 7.47 -17.76 -5.46
CA THR A 193 8.54 -17.42 -4.54
C THR A 193 9.75 -18.31 -4.79
N GLN A 194 10.96 -17.81 -4.55
CA GLN A 194 12.19 -18.62 -4.48
C GLN A 194 13.17 -18.05 -3.45
N THR A 195 14.02 -18.90 -2.87
CA THR A 195 15.04 -18.46 -1.89
C THR A 195 16.36 -18.08 -2.57
N SER A 196 16.65 -18.61 -3.76
CA SER A 196 17.81 -18.22 -4.55
C SER A 196 17.61 -16.84 -5.19
N TRP A 197 18.64 -15.99 -5.21
CA TRP A 197 18.62 -14.79 -6.04
C TRP A 197 18.82 -15.13 -7.53
N LEU A 198 18.39 -14.24 -8.42
CA LEU A 198 18.38 -14.48 -9.87
C LEU A 198 19.78 -14.65 -10.50
N ASP A 199 20.85 -14.16 -9.86
CA ASP A 199 22.24 -14.35 -10.31
C ASP A 199 22.87 -15.68 -9.91
N ASN A 200 22.18 -16.46 -9.06
CA ASN A 200 22.61 -17.81 -8.68
C ASN A 200 22.34 -18.78 -9.83
N THR A 201 23.28 -19.69 -10.08
CA THR A 201 23.10 -20.75 -11.09
C THR A 201 22.21 -21.90 -10.60
N THR A 202 22.06 -22.07 -9.29
CA THR A 202 21.18 -23.07 -8.67
C THR A 202 19.91 -22.41 -8.18
N ILE A 203 18.76 -22.88 -8.66
CA ILE A 203 17.44 -22.41 -8.26
C ILE A 203 16.96 -23.20 -7.04
N THR A 204 16.59 -22.51 -5.96
CA THR A 204 16.16 -23.14 -4.70
C THR A 204 14.90 -22.50 -4.15
N GLY A 205 14.10 -23.30 -3.44
CA GLY A 205 12.94 -22.82 -2.70
C GLY A 205 11.77 -22.34 -3.57
N PHE A 206 11.68 -22.84 -4.80
CA PHE A 206 10.56 -22.53 -5.70
C PHE A 206 9.23 -22.97 -5.10
N GLU A 207 8.29 -22.04 -4.96
CA GLU A 207 6.90 -22.30 -4.64
C GLU A 207 5.99 -21.40 -5.47
N GLU A 208 5.11 -22.01 -6.25
CA GLU A 208 4.12 -21.30 -7.06
C GLU A 208 3.00 -20.72 -6.17
N ILE A 209 2.68 -19.43 -6.32
CA ILE A 209 1.71 -18.72 -5.47
C ILE A 209 0.26 -18.96 -5.95
N SER A 210 0.05 -19.14 -7.24
CA SER A 210 -1.25 -19.43 -7.84
C SER A 210 -1.07 -20.36 -9.03
N ASN A 211 -2.02 -21.29 -9.25
CA ASN A 211 -1.94 -22.23 -10.36
C ASN A 211 -2.01 -21.48 -11.70
N SER A 212 -0.84 -21.27 -12.29
CA SER A 212 -0.63 -20.55 -13.54
C SER A 212 -0.93 -21.40 -14.77
N GLY A 213 -1.01 -22.72 -14.61
CA GLY A 213 -1.17 -23.66 -15.72
C GLY A 213 0.04 -23.74 -16.67
N ILE A 214 1.19 -23.13 -16.38
CA ILE A 214 2.42 -23.22 -17.21
C ILE A 214 3.23 -24.52 -17.00
N SER A 215 2.65 -25.51 -16.33
CA SER A 215 3.22 -26.80 -15.93
C SER A 215 4.56 -26.70 -15.20
N THR A 216 4.48 -26.70 -13.86
CA THR A 216 5.65 -26.76 -12.97
C THR A 216 6.07 -28.20 -12.65
N THR A 217 5.15 -29.16 -12.81
CA THR A 217 5.39 -30.58 -12.45
C THR A 217 4.83 -31.62 -13.42
N ASP A 218 3.91 -31.28 -14.34
CA ASP A 218 3.25 -32.28 -15.19
C ASP A 218 4.07 -32.58 -16.46
N THR A 219 4.67 -33.77 -16.48
CA THR A 219 5.50 -34.24 -17.59
C THR A 219 4.71 -34.66 -18.83
N ASN A 220 3.38 -34.71 -18.76
CA ASN A 220 2.52 -34.95 -19.93
C ASN A 220 2.27 -33.68 -20.73
N VAL A 221 2.55 -32.51 -20.14
CA VAL A 221 2.32 -31.19 -20.73
C VAL A 221 3.62 -30.59 -21.27
N VAL A 222 4.71 -30.70 -20.51
CA VAL A 222 6.06 -30.26 -20.91
C VAL A 222 7.09 -31.29 -20.51
N SER A 223 8.21 -31.38 -21.22
CA SER A 223 9.28 -32.28 -20.82
C SER A 223 9.87 -31.86 -19.46
N SER A 224 10.35 -32.84 -18.68
CA SER A 224 10.90 -32.59 -17.32
C SER A 224 12.07 -31.59 -17.28
N ASN A 225 12.75 -31.43 -18.42
CA ASN A 225 13.85 -30.49 -18.61
C ASN A 225 13.38 -29.07 -18.99
N ASN A 226 12.09 -28.85 -19.27
CA ASN A 226 11.55 -27.56 -19.72
C ASN A 226 10.50 -26.99 -18.73
N GLN A 227 10.18 -27.75 -17.68
CA GLN A 227 9.32 -27.32 -16.58
C GLN A 227 9.85 -26.05 -15.91
N PHE A 228 8.96 -25.12 -15.59
CA PHE A 228 9.31 -23.91 -14.85
C PHE A 228 9.53 -24.22 -13.37
N LYS A 229 10.72 -23.92 -12.86
CA LYS A 229 11.13 -24.21 -11.47
C LYS A 229 11.69 -22.99 -10.75
N GLY A 230 11.30 -21.79 -11.20
CA GLY A 230 11.86 -20.50 -10.80
C GLY A 230 12.82 -19.97 -11.86
N LEU A 231 13.70 -19.04 -11.50
CA LEU A 231 14.71 -18.47 -12.40
C LEU A 231 16.10 -18.46 -11.74
N GLY A 232 17.13 -18.72 -12.54
CA GLY A 232 18.53 -18.60 -12.14
C GLY A 232 19.43 -18.29 -13.33
N LYS A 233 20.68 -17.93 -13.05
CA LYS A 233 21.69 -17.66 -14.07
C LYS A 233 21.81 -18.84 -15.04
N SER A 234 21.62 -18.54 -16.32
CA SER A 234 21.64 -19.53 -17.40
C SER A 234 23.04 -20.10 -17.61
N GLY A 235 23.13 -21.44 -17.68
CA GLY A 235 24.31 -22.16 -18.17
C GLY A 235 24.47 -22.05 -19.68
N SER A 236 23.42 -21.68 -20.42
CA SER A 236 23.48 -21.43 -21.86
C SER A 236 24.05 -20.04 -22.16
N ASN A 237 24.82 -19.92 -23.25
CA ASN A 237 25.28 -18.62 -23.75
C ASN A 237 24.19 -17.83 -24.49
N GLN A 238 23.01 -18.41 -24.67
CA GLN A 238 21.90 -17.84 -25.43
C GLN A 238 20.92 -17.05 -24.56
N CYS A 239 21.06 -17.13 -23.22
CA CYS A 239 20.16 -16.51 -22.26
C CYS A 239 20.92 -15.90 -21.07
N VAL A 240 20.33 -14.91 -20.41
CA VAL A 240 20.85 -14.31 -19.18
C VAL A 240 20.42 -15.12 -17.95
N ILE A 241 19.12 -15.29 -17.74
CA ILE A 241 18.55 -16.16 -16.69
C ILE A 241 17.41 -16.99 -17.27
N ASP A 242 17.24 -18.23 -16.82
CA ASP A 242 16.21 -19.14 -17.33
C ASP A 242 15.64 -20.05 -16.23
N GLY A 243 14.66 -20.87 -16.60
CA GLY A 243 13.99 -21.81 -15.70
C GLY A 243 14.80 -23.05 -15.30
N ASN A 244 16.02 -23.18 -15.80
CA ASN A 244 16.86 -24.36 -15.68
C ASN A 244 18.18 -24.11 -14.95
N GLY A 245 18.62 -22.85 -14.84
CA GLY A 245 19.86 -22.47 -14.17
C GLY A 245 21.10 -22.93 -14.93
N ASP A 246 22.05 -23.58 -14.25
CA ASP A 246 23.38 -23.95 -14.76
C ASP A 246 23.43 -25.02 -15.88
N THR A 247 22.32 -25.27 -16.58
CA THR A 247 22.28 -26.29 -17.63
C THR A 247 22.36 -25.68 -19.03
N SER A 248 22.59 -26.50 -20.05
CA SER A 248 22.51 -26.06 -21.45
C SER A 248 21.08 -25.85 -21.95
N ASN A 249 20.07 -26.37 -21.22
CA ASN A 249 18.66 -26.10 -21.51
C ASN A 249 18.32 -24.74 -20.91
N TRP A 250 17.55 -23.93 -21.64
CA TRP A 250 17.31 -22.53 -21.31
C TRP A 250 15.87 -22.10 -21.58
N TRP A 251 14.92 -22.99 -21.27
CA TRP A 251 13.50 -22.68 -21.41
C TRP A 251 13.04 -21.68 -20.35
N ASN A 252 12.00 -20.92 -20.67
CA ASN A 252 11.52 -19.81 -19.82
C ASN A 252 12.58 -18.71 -19.68
N CYS A 253 13.26 -18.41 -20.79
CA CYS A 253 14.36 -17.47 -20.82
C CYS A 253 13.89 -16.04 -20.53
N VAL A 254 14.71 -15.32 -19.77
CA VAL A 254 14.65 -13.88 -19.53
C VAL A 254 15.98 -13.29 -19.99
N GLY A 255 15.90 -12.38 -20.97
CA GLY A 255 17.09 -11.79 -21.59
C GLY A 255 17.72 -12.72 -22.63
N VAL A 256 17.05 -12.89 -23.77
CA VAL A 256 17.53 -13.68 -24.91
C VAL A 256 18.68 -12.94 -25.58
N VAL A 257 19.84 -13.60 -25.65
CA VAL A 257 21.06 -13.13 -26.32
C VAL A 257 21.14 -13.67 -27.76
N SER A 258 20.55 -14.84 -28.02
CA SER A 258 20.43 -15.44 -29.35
C SER A 258 19.15 -16.25 -29.44
N LEU A 259 18.43 -16.16 -30.56
CA LEU A 259 17.13 -16.82 -30.72
C LEU A 259 17.19 -18.34 -30.59
N HIS A 260 16.12 -18.91 -30.03
CA HIS A 260 15.85 -20.34 -30.04
C HIS A 260 15.13 -20.71 -31.34
N THR A 261 15.48 -21.85 -31.94
CA THR A 261 14.73 -22.43 -33.05
C THR A 261 14.00 -23.68 -32.58
N SER A 262 12.67 -23.66 -32.57
CA SER A 262 11.83 -24.81 -32.20
C SER A 262 11.81 -25.87 -33.32
N ASN A 263 11.26 -27.04 -32.99
CA ASN A 263 11.13 -28.16 -33.92
C ASN A 263 10.22 -27.87 -35.13
N ASP A 264 9.27 -26.94 -34.99
CA ASP A 264 8.41 -26.49 -36.09
C ASP A 264 9.06 -25.41 -36.98
N GLY A 265 10.31 -25.03 -36.68
CA GLY A 265 11.08 -24.05 -37.43
C GLY A 265 10.84 -22.59 -37.01
N SER A 266 9.95 -22.32 -36.05
CA SER A 266 9.79 -20.96 -35.52
C SER A 266 11.00 -20.53 -34.69
N THR A 267 11.32 -19.24 -34.76
CA THR A 267 12.47 -18.65 -34.07
C THR A 267 12.03 -17.53 -33.15
N GLY A 268 12.47 -17.55 -31.90
CA GLY A 268 12.11 -16.50 -30.93
C GLY A 268 12.61 -16.80 -29.53
N MET A 269 11.91 -16.30 -28.52
CA MET A 269 12.20 -16.54 -27.11
C MET A 269 11.56 -17.86 -26.64
N PRO A 270 12.32 -18.82 -26.07
CA PRO A 270 11.72 -20.02 -25.49
C PRO A 270 10.97 -19.67 -24.20
N GLY A 271 9.65 -19.76 -24.24
CA GLY A 271 8.71 -19.38 -23.18
C GLY A 271 7.97 -20.57 -22.55
N PRO A 272 6.76 -20.35 -22.00
CA PRO A 272 6.05 -21.37 -21.25
C PRO A 272 5.49 -22.46 -22.19
N LEU A 273 5.23 -23.65 -21.65
CA LEU A 273 4.57 -24.74 -22.39
C LEU A 273 5.27 -25.14 -23.70
N GLU A 274 6.59 -25.02 -23.75
CA GLU A 274 7.43 -25.26 -24.92
C GLU A 274 7.06 -24.38 -26.14
N LYS A 275 6.48 -23.20 -25.89
CA LYS A 275 6.08 -22.22 -26.92
C LYS A 275 7.10 -21.10 -27.08
N ILE A 276 7.11 -20.54 -28.29
CA ILE A 276 7.95 -19.40 -28.64
C ILE A 276 7.19 -18.09 -28.43
N ALA A 277 7.80 -17.16 -27.70
CA ALA A 277 7.32 -15.81 -27.43
C ALA A 277 8.16 -14.77 -28.20
N SER A 278 7.63 -13.55 -28.34
CA SER A 278 8.38 -12.37 -28.77
C SER A 278 8.56 -11.32 -27.68
N SER A 279 7.90 -11.50 -26.54
CA SER A 279 8.05 -10.61 -25.40
C SER A 279 8.05 -11.31 -24.05
N MET A 280 8.73 -10.69 -23.09
CA MET A 280 8.66 -11.02 -21.68
C MET A 280 8.82 -9.80 -20.78
N HIS A 281 8.23 -9.88 -19.59
CA HIS A 281 8.37 -8.92 -18.52
C HIS A 281 8.54 -9.66 -17.19
N LEU A 282 9.67 -9.43 -16.53
CA LEU A 282 9.98 -9.96 -15.20
C LEU A 282 9.84 -8.84 -14.17
N TYR A 283 9.05 -9.13 -13.15
CA TYR A 283 8.81 -8.26 -12.01
C TYR A 283 9.28 -8.92 -10.71
N ILE A 284 9.72 -8.09 -9.77
CA ILE A 284 9.92 -8.47 -8.38
C ILE A 284 8.88 -7.78 -7.51
N TRP A 285 8.38 -8.49 -6.52
CA TRP A 285 7.52 -7.91 -5.50
C TRP A 285 8.38 -7.07 -4.59
N THR A 286 8.03 -5.79 -4.46
CA THR A 286 8.72 -4.87 -3.57
C THR A 286 7.74 -4.24 -2.61
N SER A 287 8.27 -3.85 -1.46
CA SER A 287 7.54 -3.14 -0.44
C SER A 287 8.31 -1.84 -0.18
N GLU A 288 7.88 -0.76 -0.82
CA GLU A 288 8.27 0.56 -0.37
C GLU A 288 7.17 1.13 0.51
N VAL A 289 7.55 1.90 1.51
CA VAL A 289 6.58 2.69 2.25
C VAL A 289 6.41 3.99 1.49
N SER A 290 5.28 4.15 0.80
CA SER A 290 4.95 5.41 0.18
C SER A 290 4.89 6.49 1.26
N ILE A 291 5.24 7.72 0.90
CA ILE A 291 5.14 8.88 1.78
C ILE A 291 3.73 9.14 2.32
N THR A 292 2.71 8.43 1.86
CA THR A 292 1.33 8.54 2.34
C THR A 292 0.70 7.22 2.75
N ASP A 293 1.51 6.17 2.87
CA ASP A 293 0.96 4.92 3.35
C ASP A 293 0.49 5.09 4.80
N ASN A 294 -0.70 4.55 5.05
CA ASN A 294 -1.19 4.41 6.41
C ASN A 294 -0.28 3.45 7.19
N ILE A 295 -0.12 3.76 8.47
CA ILE A 295 0.66 2.94 9.39
C ILE A 295 -0.34 2.12 10.21
N THR A 296 -0.18 0.81 10.26
CA THR A 296 -1.06 -0.06 11.06
C THR A 296 -0.27 -0.72 12.18
N VAL A 297 -0.89 -0.77 13.37
CA VAL A 297 -0.38 -1.49 14.55
C VAL A 297 -1.38 -2.56 14.92
N THR A 298 -0.95 -3.81 14.98
CA THR A 298 -1.78 -4.95 15.40
C THR A 298 -1.32 -5.49 16.74
N PHE A 299 -2.29 -5.79 17.61
CA PHE A 299 -2.09 -6.33 18.95
C PHE A 299 -2.45 -7.82 19.01
N SER A 300 -2.02 -8.51 20.07
CA SER A 300 -2.30 -9.93 20.32
C SER A 300 -3.75 -10.23 20.69
N GLU A 301 -4.52 -9.20 21.05
CA GLU A 301 -5.88 -9.29 21.53
C GLU A 301 -6.64 -7.97 21.33
N SER A 302 -7.94 -7.96 21.67
CA SER A 302 -8.81 -6.80 21.48
C SER A 302 -8.46 -5.68 22.46
N MET A 303 -8.19 -4.49 21.93
CA MET A 303 -7.84 -3.32 22.71
C MET A 303 -9.04 -2.44 23.04
N GLU A 304 -8.97 -1.68 24.13
CA GLU A 304 -9.94 -0.63 24.47
C GLU A 304 -9.58 0.66 23.71
N PRO A 305 -10.37 1.07 22.69
CA PRO A 305 -9.98 2.17 21.79
C PRO A 305 -9.71 3.49 22.51
N SER A 306 -10.38 3.76 23.65
CA SER A 306 -10.16 4.98 24.42
C SER A 306 -8.74 5.10 25.02
N TYR A 307 -7.96 4.02 25.07
CA TYR A 307 -6.55 4.04 25.47
C TYR A 307 -5.57 3.99 24.29
N ILE A 308 -6.07 3.98 23.04
CA ILE A 308 -5.26 4.00 21.83
C ILE A 308 -5.28 5.42 21.25
N THR A 309 -4.22 6.18 21.51
CA THR A 309 -4.12 7.60 21.20
C THR A 309 -2.86 7.90 20.42
N THR A 310 -2.90 8.96 19.61
CA THR A 310 -1.75 9.44 18.82
C THR A 310 -1.73 10.97 18.80
N THR A 311 -0.64 11.56 18.32
CA THR A 311 -0.51 13.02 18.23
C THR A 311 -1.38 13.54 17.07
N THR A 312 -2.43 14.31 17.38
CA THR A 312 -3.37 14.88 16.39
C THR A 312 -3.37 16.41 16.33
N SER A 313 -2.84 17.09 17.34
CA SER A 313 -2.97 18.56 17.49
C SER A 313 -1.74 19.37 17.03
N ASP A 314 -0.53 18.85 17.27
CA ASP A 314 0.74 19.47 16.90
C ASP A 314 1.77 18.39 16.54
N TYR A 315 3.07 18.73 16.54
CA TYR A 315 4.17 17.79 16.27
C TYR A 315 4.96 17.40 17.55
N THR A 316 4.44 17.73 18.74
CA THR A 316 5.12 17.45 20.00
C THR A 316 4.79 16.03 20.45
N CYS A 317 5.78 15.19 20.68
CA CYS A 317 5.55 13.90 21.34
C CYS A 317 5.22 14.11 22.83
N ARG A 318 4.00 13.80 23.26
CA ARG A 318 3.56 13.92 24.67
C ARG A 318 3.33 12.54 25.28
N ASN A 319 2.15 12.27 25.83
CA ASN A 319 1.80 11.06 26.55
C ASN A 319 0.91 10.12 25.72
N GLU A 320 0.80 10.35 24.42
CA GLU A 320 0.05 9.51 23.50
C GLU A 320 0.62 8.10 23.49
N THR A 321 -0.27 7.12 23.27
CA THR A 321 0.09 5.72 23.49
C THR A 321 0.73 5.05 22.28
N ILE A 322 0.48 5.56 21.07
CA ILE A 322 1.20 5.23 19.84
C ILE A 322 1.86 6.48 19.28
N LYS A 323 3.15 6.38 18.92
CA LYS A 323 3.96 7.50 18.39
C LYS A 323 4.72 7.08 17.14
N VAL A 324 4.80 7.98 16.18
CA VAL A 324 5.60 7.83 14.95
C VAL A 324 6.58 9.01 14.89
N SER A 325 7.87 8.74 14.68
CA SER A 325 8.90 9.79 14.73
C SER A 325 10.15 9.43 13.92
N SER A 326 10.75 10.42 13.26
CA SER A 326 12.04 10.28 12.55
C SER A 326 13.25 10.77 13.36
N ASP A 327 13.04 11.36 14.55
CA ASP A 327 14.08 12.06 15.33
C ASP A 327 14.24 11.51 16.76
N ASN A 328 14.01 10.20 16.92
CA ASN A 328 14.02 9.49 18.20
C ASN A 328 13.00 10.05 19.21
N PHE A 329 11.81 10.40 18.72
CA PHE A 329 10.66 10.89 19.50
C PHE A 329 10.92 12.25 20.16
N SER A 330 11.75 13.09 19.55
CA SER A 330 11.86 14.51 19.92
C SER A 330 10.64 15.27 19.38
N THR A 331 10.21 14.92 18.17
CA THR A 331 8.96 15.31 17.53
C THR A 331 8.21 14.09 17.00
N CYS A 332 6.90 14.24 16.85
CA CYS A 332 5.98 13.19 16.40
C CYS A 332 5.31 13.61 15.08
N VAL A 333 5.07 12.64 14.20
CA VAL A 333 4.21 12.82 13.04
C VAL A 333 2.79 13.10 13.53
N ARG A 334 2.17 14.15 13.00
CA ARG A 334 0.78 14.50 13.31
C ARG A 334 -0.18 13.64 12.46
N MET A 335 -1.14 13.00 13.10
CA MET A 335 -2.18 12.19 12.46
C MET A 335 -3.48 12.97 12.27
N SER A 336 -4.26 12.60 11.26
CA SER A 336 -5.54 13.23 10.90
C SER A 336 -6.61 13.06 11.98
N SER A 337 -6.54 11.96 12.73
CA SER A 337 -7.45 11.62 13.81
C SER A 337 -6.81 10.59 14.75
N ASP A 338 -7.50 10.28 15.86
CA ASP A 338 -7.12 9.13 16.68
C ASP A 338 -7.21 7.82 15.87
N PRO A 339 -6.38 6.80 16.18
CA PRO A 339 -6.26 5.64 15.32
C PRO A 339 -7.58 4.89 15.10
N ALA A 340 -7.94 4.66 13.85
CA ALA A 340 -9.16 3.95 13.49
C ALA A 340 -9.01 2.44 13.78
N SER A 341 -9.96 1.85 14.50
CA SER A 341 -9.92 0.43 14.85
C SER A 341 -10.54 -0.46 13.77
N SER A 342 -10.00 -1.66 13.62
CA SER A 342 -10.50 -2.73 12.76
C SER A 342 -10.16 -4.10 13.36
N ASN A 343 -10.55 -5.18 12.68
CA ASN A 343 -10.26 -6.54 13.12
C ASN A 343 -10.64 -6.79 14.60
N SER A 344 -11.88 -6.46 14.96
CA SER A 344 -12.38 -6.57 16.35
C SER A 344 -11.52 -5.81 17.38
N ASN A 345 -11.09 -4.59 17.04
CA ASN A 345 -10.20 -3.73 17.83
C ASN A 345 -8.81 -4.33 18.10
N MET A 346 -8.34 -5.24 17.25
CA MET A 346 -6.95 -5.73 17.33
C MET A 346 -6.00 -4.89 16.47
N THR A 347 -6.49 -4.25 15.40
CA THR A 347 -5.67 -3.49 14.46
C THR A 347 -6.10 -2.03 14.45
N PHE A 348 -5.13 -1.13 14.57
CA PHE A 348 -5.32 0.31 14.59
C PHE A 348 -4.53 0.98 13.47
N THR A 349 -5.23 1.78 12.67
CA THR A 349 -4.67 2.50 11.53
C THR A 349 -4.40 3.95 11.91
N LEU A 350 -3.16 4.40 11.71
CA LEU A 350 -2.71 5.78 11.82
C LEU A 350 -2.56 6.38 10.42
N ASP A 351 -3.13 7.56 10.24
CA ASP A 351 -3.21 8.28 8.97
C ASP A 351 -2.52 9.65 9.14
N PRO A 352 -1.27 9.82 8.66
CA PRO A 352 -0.55 11.10 8.72
C PRO A 352 -1.34 12.24 8.04
N VAL A 353 -1.37 13.44 8.66
CA VAL A 353 -2.01 14.62 8.02
C VAL A 353 -1.26 15.07 6.78
N ASP A 354 0.06 15.02 6.86
CA ASP A 354 0.97 15.48 5.83
C ASP A 354 1.77 14.29 5.29
N ASN A 355 2.19 14.36 4.03
CA ASN A 355 3.09 13.37 3.45
C ASN A 355 4.34 13.23 4.33
N LEU A 356 4.71 11.99 4.65
CA LEU A 356 5.99 11.68 5.26
C LEU A 356 7.14 12.15 4.34
N THR A 357 8.29 12.46 4.92
CA THR A 357 9.44 12.93 4.15
C THR A 357 10.06 11.75 3.40
N VAL A 358 10.37 11.89 2.10
CA VAL A 358 11.02 10.84 1.28
C VAL A 358 12.39 10.46 1.85
N GLY A 359 12.77 9.19 1.74
CA GLY A 359 14.09 8.68 2.15
C GLY A 359 14.33 8.76 3.66
N THR A 360 13.28 8.99 4.44
CA THR A 360 13.38 9.22 5.89
C THR A 360 12.95 7.98 6.64
N THR A 361 13.79 7.56 7.60
CA THR A 361 13.45 6.45 8.49
C THR A 361 12.59 6.94 9.64
N TYR A 362 11.38 6.40 9.76
CA TYR A 362 10.46 6.63 10.86
C TYR A 362 10.43 5.42 11.79
N LYS A 363 10.43 5.68 13.09
CA LYS A 363 10.28 4.68 14.16
C LYS A 363 8.92 4.80 14.79
N ILE A 364 8.44 3.66 15.28
CA ILE A 364 7.14 3.54 15.93
C ILE A 364 7.36 3.08 17.37
N ARG A 365 6.64 3.72 18.30
CA ARG A 365 6.62 3.38 19.72
C ARG A 365 5.20 3.18 20.18
N VAL A 366 4.97 2.05 20.85
CA VAL A 366 3.73 1.77 21.57
C VAL A 366 4.05 1.69 23.06
N THR A 367 3.50 2.61 23.84
CA THR A 367 3.78 2.73 25.28
C THR A 367 2.97 1.73 26.09
N THR A 368 3.33 1.54 27.36
CA THR A 368 2.54 0.77 28.33
C THR A 368 1.21 1.43 28.71
N GLY A 369 0.87 2.59 28.13
CA GLY A 369 -0.40 3.27 28.38
C GLY A 369 -1.60 2.66 27.66
N VAL A 370 -1.38 1.87 26.60
CA VAL A 370 -2.47 1.14 25.93
C VAL A 370 -3.07 0.11 26.88
N ARG A 371 -4.37 -0.20 26.71
CA ARG A 371 -5.08 -1.20 27.51
C ARG A 371 -5.96 -2.10 26.65
N ASP A 372 -6.07 -3.35 27.05
CA ASP A 372 -7.09 -4.26 26.53
C ASP A 372 -8.49 -3.94 27.09
N THR A 373 -9.50 -4.69 26.64
CA THR A 373 -10.88 -4.57 27.13
C THR A 373 -11.08 -5.01 28.60
N ALA A 374 -10.14 -5.76 29.18
CA ALA A 374 -10.13 -6.17 30.58
C ALA A 374 -9.48 -5.11 31.50
N GLY A 375 -8.78 -4.13 30.91
CA GLY A 375 -8.01 -3.09 31.58
C GLY A 375 -6.53 -3.42 31.80
N ASN A 376 -6.00 -4.51 31.26
CA ASN A 376 -4.58 -4.84 31.35
C ASN A 376 -3.75 -3.92 30.47
N ALA A 377 -2.64 -3.43 31.00
CA ALA A 377 -1.65 -2.67 30.25
C ALA A 377 -0.61 -3.60 29.62
N MET A 378 0.06 -3.15 28.56
CA MET A 378 1.26 -3.85 28.07
C MET A 378 2.32 -3.95 29.17
N SER A 379 3.02 -5.09 29.23
CA SER A 379 4.07 -5.32 30.23
C SER A 379 5.32 -4.46 30.02
N SER A 380 5.57 -4.06 28.78
CA SER A 380 6.71 -3.24 28.39
C SER A 380 6.38 -2.40 27.16
N GLN A 381 7.06 -1.28 27.00
CA GLN A 381 7.00 -0.49 25.77
C GLN A 381 7.52 -1.32 24.58
N TYR A 382 6.85 -1.20 23.45
CA TYR A 382 7.31 -1.70 22.16
C TYR A 382 7.96 -0.56 21.38
N ASP A 383 9.21 -0.74 20.96
CA ASP A 383 9.91 0.15 20.04
C ASP A 383 10.29 -0.64 18.79
N ASN A 384 9.79 -0.23 17.63
CA ASN A 384 10.30 -0.73 16.36
C ASN A 384 11.70 -0.12 16.13
N SER A 385 12.72 -0.88 16.54
CA SER A 385 14.11 -0.40 16.58
C SER A 385 14.70 -0.05 15.21
N THR A 386 14.28 -0.76 14.15
CA THR A 386 14.74 -0.55 12.77
C THR A 386 13.95 0.55 12.06
N GLY A 387 12.71 0.79 12.48
CA GLY A 387 11.78 1.67 11.79
C GLY A 387 11.39 1.16 10.41
N PHE A 388 10.86 2.07 9.60
CA PHE A 388 10.61 1.91 8.18
C PHE A 388 11.14 3.13 7.45
N THR A 389 11.64 2.97 6.22
CA THR A 389 12.13 4.09 5.41
C THR A 389 11.17 4.33 4.27
N THR A 390 10.74 5.57 4.13
CA THR A 390 9.85 5.99 3.05
C THR A 390 10.58 6.08 1.73
N ALA A 391 9.88 5.78 0.65
CA ALA A 391 10.30 6.10 -0.71
C ALA A 391 9.23 6.95 -1.39
N GLY A 392 9.63 7.65 -2.45
CA GLY A 392 8.72 8.50 -3.21
C GLY A 392 9.44 9.20 -4.36
N LEU A 393 8.66 9.67 -5.32
CA LEU A 393 9.16 10.41 -6.46
C LEU A 393 9.50 11.84 -6.02
N VAL A 394 10.70 12.33 -6.33
CA VAL A 394 11.13 13.70 -6.00
C VAL A 394 11.57 14.42 -7.27
N ASP A 395 11.06 15.63 -7.50
CA ASP A 395 11.52 16.48 -8.61
C ASP A 395 12.78 17.28 -8.26
N ILE A 396 13.29 18.02 -9.25
CA ILE A 396 14.51 18.84 -9.11
C ILE A 396 14.38 20.00 -8.11
N ASP A 397 13.16 20.35 -7.71
CA ASP A 397 12.90 21.35 -6.67
C ASP A 397 12.72 20.74 -5.28
N GLY A 398 12.80 19.41 -5.17
CA GLY A 398 12.61 18.70 -3.91
C GLY A 398 11.14 18.46 -3.55
N ASN A 399 10.20 18.69 -4.48
CA ASN A 399 8.81 18.32 -4.24
C ASN A 399 8.70 16.81 -4.29
N ALA A 400 8.15 16.23 -3.22
CA ALA A 400 7.86 14.80 -3.14
C ALA A 400 6.45 14.51 -3.62
N TYR A 401 6.28 13.44 -4.38
CA TYR A 401 5.02 13.02 -4.96
C TYR A 401 4.71 11.56 -4.65
N ARG A 402 3.43 11.32 -4.42
CA ARG A 402 2.87 9.96 -4.41
C ARG A 402 2.83 9.36 -5.81
N THR A 403 3.00 8.06 -5.86
CA THR A 403 2.82 7.24 -7.07
C THR A 403 1.79 6.15 -6.85
N VAL A 404 1.21 5.64 -7.94
CA VAL A 404 0.24 4.56 -7.92
C VAL A 404 0.39 3.69 -9.16
N VAL A 405 0.37 2.37 -8.96
CA VAL A 405 0.38 1.42 -10.08
C VAL A 405 -1.05 1.15 -10.52
N ILE A 406 -1.33 1.39 -11.80
CA ILE A 406 -2.63 1.14 -12.44
C ILE A 406 -2.37 0.28 -13.68
N GLY A 407 -2.80 -0.98 -13.61
CA GLY A 407 -2.48 -1.96 -14.65
C GLY A 407 -0.98 -2.21 -14.75
N THR A 408 -0.38 -1.86 -15.88
CA THR A 408 1.06 -1.98 -16.13
C THR A 408 1.80 -0.65 -16.02
N GLN A 409 1.11 0.43 -15.63
CA GLN A 409 1.65 1.78 -15.62
C GLN A 409 1.76 2.33 -14.19
N THR A 410 2.86 3.00 -13.88
CA THR A 410 3.02 3.73 -12.61
C THR A 410 2.78 5.22 -12.85
N TRP A 411 1.75 5.78 -12.20
CA TRP A 411 1.31 7.16 -12.36
C TRP A 411 1.62 7.99 -11.13
N MET A 412 1.88 9.29 -11.30
CA MET A 412 1.78 10.23 -10.18
C MET A 412 0.34 10.30 -9.68
N ALA A 413 0.15 10.27 -8.36
CA ALA A 413 -1.17 10.47 -7.76
C ALA A 413 -1.47 11.96 -7.44
N GLU A 414 -0.47 12.82 -7.63
CA GLU A 414 -0.55 14.27 -7.42
C GLU A 414 -0.17 15.02 -8.71
N ASN A 415 -0.60 16.28 -8.84
CA ASN A 415 -0.23 17.11 -9.97
C ASN A 415 1.15 17.73 -9.76
N LEU A 416 1.92 17.87 -10.83
CA LEU A 416 3.29 18.37 -10.82
C LEU A 416 3.37 19.84 -10.37
N LYS A 417 4.41 20.18 -9.60
CA LYS A 417 4.66 21.50 -8.99
C LYS A 417 6.09 22.03 -9.23
N VAL A 418 6.75 21.55 -10.28
CA VAL A 418 8.13 21.89 -10.62
C VAL A 418 8.24 23.28 -11.25
N THR A 419 9.35 23.94 -10.99
CA THR A 419 9.71 25.28 -11.47
C THR A 419 10.94 25.28 -12.37
N LYS A 420 11.53 24.11 -12.59
CA LYS A 420 12.69 23.89 -13.47
C LYS A 420 12.50 22.66 -14.33
N TYR A 421 13.07 22.68 -15.52
CA TYR A 421 13.23 21.49 -16.33
C TYR A 421 14.27 20.54 -15.73
N ARG A 422 14.31 19.30 -16.22
CA ARG A 422 15.21 18.26 -15.72
C ARG A 422 16.69 18.65 -15.84
N ASN A 423 17.04 19.46 -16.83
CA ASN A 423 18.40 19.99 -17.01
C ASN A 423 18.78 21.13 -16.05
N GLY A 424 17.85 21.60 -15.21
CA GLY A 424 18.05 22.70 -14.26
C GLY A 424 17.67 24.09 -14.76
N ASP A 425 17.26 24.24 -16.02
CA ASP A 425 16.79 25.52 -16.56
C ASP A 425 15.46 25.91 -15.91
N ASN A 426 15.31 27.19 -15.59
CA ASN A 426 14.07 27.70 -14.98
C ASN A 426 12.92 27.71 -16.00
N ILE A 427 11.73 27.36 -15.52
CA ILE A 427 10.46 27.61 -16.21
C ILE A 427 9.96 28.98 -15.78
N THR A 428 9.48 29.82 -16.69
CA THR A 428 9.08 31.19 -16.34
C THR A 428 7.74 31.19 -15.59
N HIS A 429 7.71 31.76 -14.38
CA HIS A 429 6.45 32.06 -13.68
C HIS A 429 5.83 33.34 -14.25
N ILE A 430 4.62 33.26 -14.80
CA ILE A 430 3.96 34.42 -15.42
C ILE A 430 2.55 34.63 -14.86
N THR A 431 2.30 35.79 -14.27
CA THR A 431 0.99 36.17 -13.72
C THR A 431 0.15 37.04 -14.69
N THR A 432 0.80 37.77 -15.60
CA THR A 432 0.12 38.64 -16.57
C THR A 432 -0.27 37.90 -17.85
N ASN A 433 -1.52 38.07 -18.31
CA ASN A 433 -2.00 37.40 -19.51
C ASN A 433 -1.22 37.78 -20.78
N SER A 434 -0.79 39.04 -20.92
CA SER A 434 -0.03 39.50 -22.09
C SER A 434 1.24 38.71 -22.30
N ASP A 435 1.94 38.38 -21.22
CA ASP A 435 3.23 37.73 -21.28
C ASP A 435 3.01 36.22 -21.47
N TRP A 436 2.00 35.66 -20.81
CA TRP A 436 1.66 34.24 -20.89
C TRP A 436 1.29 33.79 -22.31
N VAL A 437 0.48 34.57 -23.03
CA VAL A 437 0.03 34.19 -24.37
C VAL A 437 1.12 34.31 -25.43
N ASN A 438 2.15 35.12 -25.17
CA ASN A 438 3.29 35.33 -26.06
C ASN A 438 4.48 34.43 -25.72
N ASP A 439 4.46 33.76 -24.57
CA ASP A 439 5.49 32.81 -24.18
C ASP A 439 5.37 31.51 -24.98
N THR A 440 6.45 31.18 -25.69
CA THR A 440 6.59 29.94 -26.46
C THR A 440 7.74 29.07 -25.98
N ASP A 441 8.47 29.51 -24.95
CA ASP A 441 9.60 28.78 -24.38
C ASP A 441 9.14 27.84 -23.25
N GLY A 442 8.04 28.18 -22.59
CA GLY A 442 7.42 27.42 -21.52
C GLY A 442 7.19 28.26 -20.27
N ALA A 443 5.96 28.20 -19.76
CA ALA A 443 5.56 28.96 -18.58
C ALA A 443 4.69 28.14 -17.65
N TYR A 444 4.75 28.49 -16.37
CA TYR A 444 3.85 27.97 -15.34
C TYR A 444 3.14 29.11 -14.58
N GLY A 445 2.02 28.75 -13.98
CA GLY A 445 1.25 29.55 -13.03
C GLY A 445 0.52 28.61 -12.08
N TYR A 446 -0.29 29.16 -11.18
CA TYR A 446 -1.12 28.35 -10.29
C TYR A 446 -2.39 29.13 -9.97
N TYR A 447 -3.44 28.40 -9.56
CA TYR A 447 -4.78 28.96 -9.48
C TYR A 447 -4.85 30.22 -8.62
N ASP A 448 -5.36 31.32 -9.20
CA ASP A 448 -5.45 32.66 -8.60
C ASP A 448 -4.14 33.20 -7.99
N ASP A 449 -2.98 32.71 -8.47
CA ASP A 449 -1.66 32.99 -7.89
C ASP A 449 -1.64 32.76 -6.35
N ASN A 450 -2.42 31.79 -5.88
CA ASN A 450 -2.55 31.41 -4.48
C ASN A 450 -1.69 30.18 -4.13
N THR A 451 -0.75 30.36 -3.21
CA THR A 451 0.20 29.30 -2.79
C THR A 451 -0.46 28.13 -2.06
N THR A 452 -1.55 28.34 -1.32
CA THR A 452 -2.32 27.26 -0.71
C THR A 452 -2.99 26.40 -1.77
N LEU A 453 -3.58 27.03 -2.81
CA LEU A 453 -4.17 26.29 -3.92
C LEU A 453 -3.11 25.57 -4.75
N ARG A 454 -1.92 26.16 -4.93
CA ARG A 454 -0.77 25.48 -5.53
C ARG A 454 -0.44 24.20 -4.76
N ASP A 455 -0.35 24.26 -3.43
CA ASP A 455 0.06 23.11 -2.63
C ASP A 455 -0.93 21.95 -2.74
N THR A 456 -2.23 22.27 -2.77
CA THR A 456 -3.33 21.30 -2.93
C THR A 456 -3.48 20.77 -4.36
N TYR A 457 -3.55 21.65 -5.36
CA TYR A 457 -3.98 21.31 -6.72
C TYR A 457 -2.85 21.17 -7.74
N GLY A 458 -1.63 21.55 -7.37
CA GLY A 458 -0.49 21.58 -8.29
C GLY A 458 -0.35 22.91 -9.04
N MET A 459 0.51 22.91 -10.05
CA MET A 459 0.69 24.04 -10.97
C MET A 459 0.00 23.80 -12.31
N LEU A 460 -0.23 24.89 -13.03
CA LEU A 460 -0.79 24.94 -14.37
C LEU A 460 0.31 25.38 -15.34
N TYR A 461 0.60 24.53 -16.33
CA TYR A 461 1.64 24.77 -17.32
C TYR A 461 1.01 25.08 -18.67
N ASN A 462 1.64 25.97 -19.45
CA ASN A 462 1.34 26.03 -20.88
C ASN A 462 1.93 24.78 -21.58
N TRP A 463 1.43 24.45 -22.77
CA TRP A 463 1.88 23.25 -23.46
C TRP A 463 3.33 23.37 -23.98
N TYR A 464 3.86 24.59 -24.13
CA TYR A 464 5.27 24.78 -24.48
C TYR A 464 6.21 24.29 -23.38
N ALA A 465 5.81 24.38 -22.10
CA ALA A 465 6.55 23.75 -21.03
C ALA A 465 6.49 22.21 -21.09
N VAL A 466 5.39 21.65 -21.61
CA VAL A 466 5.23 20.20 -21.80
C VAL A 466 6.10 19.67 -22.95
N ASP A 467 6.18 20.39 -24.06
CA ASP A 467 6.93 20.03 -25.29
C ASP A 467 8.42 20.41 -25.26
N ASN A 468 8.94 20.78 -24.09
CA ASN A 468 10.34 21.16 -23.96
C ASN A 468 11.23 19.90 -23.94
N SER A 469 12.24 19.85 -24.81
CA SER A 469 13.19 18.73 -24.91
C SER A 469 13.99 18.46 -23.64
N SER A 470 14.05 19.43 -22.72
CA SER A 470 14.74 19.30 -21.44
C SER A 470 13.94 18.52 -20.40
N GLY A 471 12.70 18.12 -20.71
CA GLY A 471 11.84 17.30 -19.86
C GLY A 471 11.24 18.07 -18.69
N LEU A 472 9.91 18.00 -18.55
CA LEU A 472 9.18 18.64 -17.46
C LEU A 472 9.09 17.74 -16.22
N CYS A 473 8.97 16.43 -16.42
CA CYS A 473 8.85 15.45 -15.34
C CYS A 473 10.23 15.02 -14.78
N PRO A 474 10.27 14.47 -13.55
CA PRO A 474 11.51 13.93 -12.96
C PRO A 474 12.22 12.90 -13.86
N GLU A 475 13.48 12.58 -13.54
CA GLU A 475 14.23 11.53 -14.26
C GLU A 475 13.52 10.18 -14.17
N GLY A 476 13.43 9.44 -15.29
CA GLY A 476 12.67 8.18 -15.41
C GLY A 476 11.14 8.36 -15.45
N TRP A 477 10.66 9.60 -15.59
CA TRP A 477 9.25 9.94 -15.68
C TRP A 477 8.99 10.94 -16.81
N GLN A 478 7.85 10.83 -17.48
CA GLN A 478 7.49 11.67 -18.61
C GLN A 478 6.08 12.24 -18.52
N VAL A 479 5.80 13.26 -19.35
CA VAL A 479 4.42 13.71 -19.58
C VAL A 479 3.75 12.68 -20.50
N PRO A 480 2.65 12.05 -20.07
CA PRO A 480 2.05 10.96 -20.83
C PRO A 480 1.50 11.43 -22.18
N THR A 481 1.67 10.60 -23.20
CA THR A 481 1.03 10.68 -24.51
C THR A 481 -0.47 10.37 -24.41
N SER A 482 -1.21 10.69 -25.47
CA SER A 482 -2.61 10.27 -25.56
C SER A 482 -2.77 8.75 -25.68
N ALA A 483 -1.76 8.02 -26.17
CA ALA A 483 -1.76 6.57 -26.25
C ALA A 483 -1.58 5.92 -24.86
N GLU A 484 -0.69 6.45 -24.02
CA GLU A 484 -0.50 5.94 -22.66
C GLU A 484 -1.71 6.19 -21.77
N PHE A 485 -2.38 7.33 -21.92
CA PHE A 485 -3.68 7.53 -21.28
C PHE A 485 -4.77 6.59 -21.82
N THR A 486 -4.64 6.08 -23.05
CA THR A 486 -5.56 5.05 -23.57
C THR A 486 -5.29 3.71 -22.91
N VAL A 487 -4.03 3.33 -22.67
CA VAL A 487 -3.70 2.12 -21.87
C VAL A 487 -4.33 2.19 -20.48
N LEU A 488 -4.21 3.34 -19.80
CA LEU A 488 -4.88 3.58 -18.50
C LEU A 488 -6.40 3.42 -18.62
N TYR A 489 -7.00 4.05 -19.64
CA TYR A 489 -8.44 4.03 -19.87
C TYR A 489 -8.95 2.60 -20.09
N ASP A 490 -8.33 1.85 -21.01
CA ASP A 490 -8.73 0.51 -21.40
C ASP A 490 -8.59 -0.48 -20.22
N TYR A 491 -7.51 -0.35 -19.43
CA TYR A 491 -7.34 -1.15 -18.23
C TYR A 491 -8.48 -0.93 -17.23
N LEU A 492 -8.82 0.34 -16.96
CA LEU A 492 -9.87 0.68 -16.00
C LEU A 492 -11.27 0.33 -16.52
N GLU A 493 -11.53 0.49 -17.82
CA GLU A 493 -12.82 0.15 -18.43
C GLU A 493 -13.14 -1.34 -18.30
N ASN A 494 -12.11 -2.20 -18.37
CA ASN A 494 -12.25 -3.64 -18.13
C ASN A 494 -12.59 -4.01 -16.68
N ILE A 495 -12.33 -3.10 -15.72
CA ILE A 495 -12.69 -3.28 -14.30
C ILE A 495 -14.10 -2.73 -14.03
N ASP A 496 -14.33 -1.48 -14.43
CA ASP A 496 -15.63 -0.77 -14.35
C ASP A 496 -15.68 0.29 -15.46
N SER A 497 -16.76 0.30 -16.25
CA SER A 497 -16.96 1.24 -17.35
C SER A 497 -16.99 2.72 -16.93
N LYS A 498 -17.11 3.01 -15.62
CA LYS A 498 -17.03 4.36 -15.04
C LYS A 498 -15.59 4.83 -14.84
N VAL A 499 -14.75 4.78 -15.87
CA VAL A 499 -13.31 5.11 -15.81
C VAL A 499 -13.02 6.44 -15.09
N GLY A 500 -13.73 7.51 -15.45
CA GLY A 500 -13.56 8.82 -14.82
C GLY A 500 -13.98 8.85 -13.35
N GLY A 501 -14.88 7.98 -12.90
CA GLY A 501 -15.22 7.81 -11.48
C GLY A 501 -14.14 7.08 -10.69
N GLN A 502 -13.46 6.13 -11.33
CA GLN A 502 -12.33 5.41 -10.72
C GLN A 502 -11.08 6.28 -10.53
N LEU A 503 -10.95 7.35 -11.32
CA LEU A 503 -9.78 8.24 -11.33
C LEU A 503 -9.90 9.43 -10.37
N LYS A 504 -11.11 9.87 -10.00
CA LYS A 504 -11.31 11.07 -9.17
C LYS A 504 -11.18 10.78 -7.68
N GLU A 505 -10.76 11.78 -6.90
CA GLU A 505 -10.94 11.80 -5.44
C GLU A 505 -12.40 11.52 -5.04
N THR A 506 -12.61 10.70 -4.02
CA THR A 506 -13.95 10.44 -3.44
C THR A 506 -14.42 11.56 -2.52
N GLY A 507 -15.74 11.76 -2.47
CA GLY A 507 -16.37 12.75 -1.58
C GLY A 507 -16.40 14.15 -2.18
N THR A 508 -16.63 15.14 -1.32
CA THR A 508 -16.86 16.54 -1.72
C THR A 508 -15.89 17.49 -1.01
N VAL A 509 -14.70 17.00 -0.63
CA VAL A 509 -13.69 17.85 0.01
C VAL A 509 -13.23 18.91 -1.00
N HIS A 510 -12.88 18.48 -2.21
CA HIS A 510 -12.48 19.39 -3.28
C HIS A 510 -13.50 19.49 -4.42
N TRP A 511 -14.26 18.43 -4.71
CA TRP A 511 -15.31 18.45 -5.73
C TRP A 511 -16.57 19.16 -5.21
N VAL A 512 -17.15 20.08 -5.99
CA VAL A 512 -18.34 20.87 -5.59
C VAL A 512 -19.60 20.04 -5.32
N SER A 513 -19.63 18.80 -5.81
CA SER A 513 -20.69 17.83 -5.58
C SER A 513 -20.12 16.42 -5.71
N GLU A 514 -20.80 15.43 -5.14
CA GLU A 514 -20.44 14.03 -5.38
C GLU A 514 -20.43 13.75 -6.88
N SER A 515 -19.23 13.53 -7.43
CA SER A 515 -19.09 13.25 -8.84
C SER A 515 -19.73 11.90 -9.17
N THR A 516 -20.45 11.82 -10.29
CA THR A 516 -21.25 10.64 -10.64
C THR A 516 -20.39 9.39 -10.73
N GLY A 517 -20.68 8.37 -9.91
CA GLY A 517 -20.02 7.06 -9.97
C GLY A 517 -18.58 7.03 -9.45
N THR A 518 -18.22 7.92 -8.52
CA THR A 518 -16.84 8.05 -8.02
C THR A 518 -16.49 6.99 -6.99
N SER A 519 -15.36 6.33 -7.17
CA SER A 519 -14.82 5.31 -6.25
C SER A 519 -13.37 5.56 -5.86
N ASN A 520 -12.61 6.34 -6.64
CA ASN A 520 -11.15 6.42 -6.57
C ASN A 520 -10.44 5.06 -6.50
N SER A 521 -11.06 3.99 -7.04
CA SER A 521 -10.55 2.62 -6.89
C SER A 521 -9.19 2.41 -7.56
N SER A 522 -8.80 3.31 -8.47
CA SER A 522 -7.47 3.30 -9.10
C SER A 522 -6.36 3.91 -8.25
N GLY A 523 -6.70 4.67 -7.19
CA GLY A 523 -5.75 5.45 -6.41
C GLY A 523 -5.16 6.68 -7.12
N PHE A 524 -5.53 6.93 -8.40
CA PHE A 524 -5.09 8.11 -9.15
C PHE A 524 -5.42 9.41 -8.43
N THR A 525 -6.59 9.54 -7.80
CA THR A 525 -6.93 10.72 -6.98
C THR A 525 -6.85 12.05 -7.76
N GLY A 526 -7.52 12.13 -8.90
CA GLY A 526 -7.66 13.36 -9.68
C GLY A 526 -8.43 14.42 -8.89
N LEU A 527 -7.79 15.57 -8.64
CA LEU A 527 -8.40 16.74 -8.00
C LEU A 527 -8.91 17.74 -9.06
N PRO A 528 -10.02 18.45 -8.80
CA PRO A 528 -10.63 19.42 -9.71
C PRO A 528 -9.87 20.75 -9.75
N ALA A 529 -8.65 20.72 -10.31
CA ALA A 529 -7.71 21.84 -10.30
C ALA A 529 -8.10 23.02 -11.21
N GLY A 530 -9.13 22.88 -12.03
CA GLY A 530 -9.53 23.89 -13.01
C GLY A 530 -8.45 24.14 -14.06
N ASN A 531 -8.47 25.33 -14.65
CA ASN A 531 -7.51 25.75 -15.67
C ASN A 531 -7.26 27.25 -15.66
N ARG A 532 -6.23 27.67 -16.41
CA ARG A 532 -6.02 29.06 -16.81
C ARG A 532 -6.41 29.26 -18.27
N ASP A 533 -7.29 30.21 -18.54
CA ASP A 533 -7.74 30.54 -19.90
C ASP A 533 -6.72 31.39 -20.67
N TYR A 534 -6.53 31.10 -21.96
CA TYR A 534 -5.57 31.85 -22.79
C TYR A 534 -6.08 33.21 -23.27
N ASN A 535 -7.39 33.47 -23.32
CA ASN A 535 -7.89 34.72 -23.90
C ASN A 535 -7.69 35.87 -22.92
N TYR A 536 -8.00 35.63 -21.65
CA TYR A 536 -8.03 36.66 -20.62
C TYR A 536 -7.10 36.38 -19.44
N GLY A 537 -6.49 35.20 -19.36
CA GLY A 537 -5.62 34.79 -18.24
C GLY A 537 -6.38 34.45 -16.97
N THR A 538 -7.72 34.47 -17.03
CA THR A 538 -8.63 34.15 -15.92
C THR A 538 -8.61 32.66 -15.60
N TYR A 539 -8.74 32.33 -14.32
CA TYR A 539 -8.84 30.96 -13.84
C TYR A 539 -10.31 30.50 -13.78
N TRP A 540 -10.57 29.26 -14.22
CA TRP A 540 -11.90 28.67 -14.30
C TRP A 540 -11.92 27.26 -13.72
N ASP A 541 -13.13 26.77 -13.42
CA ASP A 541 -13.45 25.37 -13.15
C ASP A 541 -12.83 24.73 -11.89
N LEU A 542 -12.24 25.51 -10.98
CA LEU A 542 -11.85 24.97 -9.66
C LEU A 542 -13.05 24.30 -8.98
N GLY A 543 -12.83 23.10 -8.46
CA GLY A 543 -13.89 22.30 -7.83
C GLY A 543 -14.82 21.59 -8.82
N ASN A 544 -14.81 21.94 -10.11
CA ASN A 544 -15.70 21.39 -11.13
C ASN A 544 -15.01 20.45 -12.10
N ASN A 545 -13.86 20.82 -12.66
CA ASN A 545 -13.20 20.03 -13.69
C ASN A 545 -11.68 19.97 -13.45
N THR A 546 -11.04 18.96 -14.00
CA THR A 546 -9.57 18.93 -14.08
C THR A 546 -9.10 18.53 -15.46
N PHE A 547 -8.01 19.16 -15.88
CA PHE A 547 -7.45 19.09 -17.22
C PHE A 547 -6.00 18.63 -17.11
N PHE A 548 -5.63 17.61 -17.90
CA PHE A 548 -4.28 17.09 -17.96
C PHE A 548 -3.74 17.26 -19.36
N TRP A 549 -2.59 17.95 -19.50
CA TRP A 549 -1.89 17.92 -20.77
C TRP A 549 -1.46 16.50 -21.11
N THR A 550 -1.48 16.18 -22.41
CA THR A 550 -0.67 15.09 -22.96
C THR A 550 0.53 15.68 -23.68
N SER A 551 1.59 14.89 -23.86
CA SER A 551 2.74 15.28 -24.68
C SER A 551 2.43 15.35 -26.18
N ASP A 552 1.21 15.00 -26.62
CA ASP A 552 0.83 15.03 -28.02
C ASP A 552 0.37 16.41 -28.50
N SER A 553 1.08 16.94 -29.50
CA SER A 553 0.57 18.04 -30.32
C SER A 553 -0.62 17.57 -31.17
N HIS A 554 -1.63 18.44 -31.36
CA HIS A 554 -2.69 18.18 -32.33
C HIS A 554 -2.41 18.86 -33.67
N ASN A 555 -2.00 20.13 -33.62
CA ASN A 555 -1.57 20.91 -34.77
C ASN A 555 -0.68 22.07 -34.30
N PHE A 556 -0.35 23.01 -35.19
CA PHE A 556 0.53 24.14 -34.86
C PHE A 556 0.04 24.94 -33.64
N SER A 557 -1.27 25.14 -33.49
CA SER A 557 -1.83 26.01 -32.45
C SER A 557 -2.42 25.27 -31.26
N ASN A 558 -2.75 23.98 -31.40
CA ASN A 558 -3.50 23.21 -30.41
C ASN A 558 -2.77 21.93 -30.00
N ALA A 559 -3.03 21.49 -28.77
CA ALA A 559 -2.50 20.26 -28.20
C ALA A 559 -3.62 19.36 -27.68
N LYS A 560 -3.31 18.07 -27.52
CA LYS A 560 -4.24 17.10 -26.94
C LYS A 560 -4.17 17.16 -25.41
N TYR A 561 -5.31 16.98 -24.78
CA TYR A 561 -5.45 16.96 -23.33
C TYR A 561 -6.54 15.97 -22.90
N ARG A 562 -6.47 15.53 -21.64
CA ARG A 562 -7.51 14.75 -20.98
C ARG A 562 -8.32 15.64 -20.04
N ILE A 563 -9.62 15.33 -19.87
CA ILE A 563 -10.49 16.04 -18.93
C ILE A 563 -11.39 15.10 -18.14
N LEU A 564 -11.56 15.43 -16.86
CA LEU A 564 -12.53 14.83 -15.95
C LEU A 564 -13.54 15.90 -15.54
N TYR A 565 -14.81 15.71 -15.93
CA TYR A 565 -15.92 16.60 -15.54
C TYR A 565 -16.59 16.14 -14.25
N TYR A 566 -17.01 17.05 -13.36
CA TYR A 566 -17.72 16.66 -12.13
C TYR A 566 -18.95 15.78 -12.39
N ASN A 567 -19.70 16.05 -13.45
CA ASN A 567 -20.98 15.40 -13.79
C ASN A 567 -20.85 14.21 -14.76
N SER A 568 -19.63 13.71 -15.01
CA SER A 568 -19.41 12.57 -15.90
C SER A 568 -18.47 11.54 -15.28
N SER A 569 -18.70 10.27 -15.57
CA SER A 569 -17.84 9.15 -15.18
C SER A 569 -16.87 8.71 -16.29
N THR A 570 -16.63 9.55 -17.29
CA THR A 570 -15.72 9.26 -18.42
C THR A 570 -14.48 10.16 -18.36
N LEU A 571 -13.32 9.61 -18.73
CA LEU A 571 -12.12 10.38 -19.02
C LEU A 571 -12.11 10.73 -20.51
N PHE A 572 -12.25 12.01 -20.85
CA PHE A 572 -12.35 12.43 -22.26
C PHE A 572 -11.00 12.82 -22.82
N LEU A 573 -10.73 12.47 -24.09
CA LEU A 573 -9.64 12.99 -24.89
C LEU A 573 -10.15 14.10 -25.82
N LEU A 574 -9.55 15.29 -25.71
CA LEU A 574 -9.88 16.46 -26.51
C LEU A 574 -8.61 17.08 -27.12
N SER A 575 -8.78 17.89 -28.16
CA SER A 575 -7.67 18.42 -28.98
C SER A 575 -7.91 19.83 -29.51
N ASN A 576 -8.96 20.49 -29.02
CA ASN A 576 -9.46 21.77 -29.50
C ASN A 576 -8.95 23.00 -28.74
N ASN A 577 -8.11 22.82 -27.71
CA ASN A 577 -7.58 23.91 -26.90
C ASN A 577 -6.18 24.31 -27.33
N ARG A 578 -5.93 25.62 -27.29
CA ARG A 578 -4.66 26.22 -27.68
C ARG A 578 -3.53 25.81 -26.73
N LYS A 579 -2.31 25.77 -27.26
CA LYS A 579 -1.08 25.50 -26.49
C LYS A 579 -0.83 26.50 -25.35
N GLN A 580 -1.44 27.68 -25.42
CA GLN A 580 -1.40 28.72 -24.38
C GLN A 580 -2.41 28.51 -23.24
N TYR A 581 -3.24 27.47 -23.20
CA TYR A 581 -4.01 27.20 -21.98
C TYR A 581 -3.07 26.73 -20.85
N GLY A 582 -3.44 27.00 -19.60
CA GLY A 582 -2.74 26.43 -18.44
C GLY A 582 -3.49 25.23 -17.90
N PHE A 583 -2.92 24.03 -18.03
CA PHE A 583 -3.49 22.79 -17.47
C PHE A 583 -2.49 22.09 -16.54
N SER A 584 -3.02 21.21 -15.70
CA SER A 584 -2.19 20.39 -14.82
C SER A 584 -1.39 19.37 -15.63
N VAL A 585 -0.27 18.92 -15.06
CA VAL A 585 0.53 17.81 -15.58
C VAL A 585 0.59 16.73 -14.52
N ARG A 586 0.51 15.48 -14.96
CA ARG A 586 0.66 14.31 -14.12
C ARG A 586 1.56 13.32 -14.85
N CYS A 587 2.72 13.05 -14.25
CA CYS A 587 3.73 12.25 -14.93
C CYS A 587 3.42 10.75 -14.83
N LEU A 588 3.97 10.03 -15.78
CA LEU A 588 3.96 8.58 -15.90
C LEU A 588 5.42 8.10 -15.85
N GLU A 589 5.70 7.02 -15.13
CA GLU A 589 7.01 6.36 -15.14
C GLU A 589 7.28 5.79 -16.54
N ASP A 590 8.50 5.96 -17.04
CA ASP A 590 8.89 5.61 -18.41
C ASP A 590 8.68 4.11 -18.74
#